data_AF-A0A6N8EAU2-F1
#
_entry.id   AF-A0A6N8EAU2-F1
#
_cell.length_a   1.000
_cell.length_b   1.000
_cell.length_c   1.000
_cell.angle_alpha   90.00
_cell.angle_beta   90.00
_cell.angle_gamma   90.00
#
_symmetry.space_group_name_H-M   'P 1'
#
loop_
_entity.id
_entity.type
_entity.pdbx_description
1 polymer ?
#
loop_
_entity_poly.entity_id
_entity_poly.type
_entity_poly.pdbx_seq_one_letter_code
_entity_poly.pdbx_strand_id
1 'polypeptide(L)' 'MPELHPQFLTDPDGKRLSVVLPIAEYEALMSYLEDIEDVKAAEEAWRKIESGEDAVISLDEFLCDDLAR' A
#
# COMPACT_ATOMS: atom_id res chain seq x y z
N MET A 1 4.16 -6.99 -9.67
CA MET A 1 2.73 -7.09 -10.02
C MET A 1 2.32 -8.55 -9.97
N PRO A 2 1.29 -8.91 -9.20
CA PRO A 2 0.84 -10.30 -9.05
C PRO A 2 0.27 -10.85 -10.35
N GLU A 3 0.41 -12.15 -10.55
CA GLU A 3 -0.24 -12.88 -11.64
C GLU A 3 -1.69 -13.16 -11.25
N LEU A 4 -2.64 -12.79 -12.13
CA LEU A 4 -4.08 -12.85 -11.85
C LEU A 4 -4.81 -13.68 -12.90
N HIS A 5 -5.73 -14.53 -12.45
CA HIS A 5 -6.60 -15.37 -13.26
C HIS A 5 -8.08 -15.03 -13.00
N PRO A 6 -8.55 -13.85 -13.44
CA PRO A 6 -9.90 -13.39 -13.17
C PRO A 6 -10.95 -14.18 -13.96
N GLN A 7 -12.03 -14.55 -13.29
CA GLN A 7 -13.27 -15.00 -13.93
C GLN A 7 -14.31 -13.89 -13.83
N PHE A 8 -14.97 -13.56 -14.94
CA PHE A 8 -15.95 -12.48 -14.98
C PHE A 8 -17.37 -13.03 -14.98
N LEU A 9 -18.21 -12.47 -14.11
CA LEU A 9 -19.65 -12.65 -14.17
C LEU A 9 -20.23 -11.51 -15.01
N THR A 10 -20.98 -11.84 -16.06
CA THR A 10 -21.58 -10.86 -16.98
C THR A 10 -23.08 -10.73 -16.79
N ASP A 11 -23.62 -9.57 -17.14
CA ASP A 11 -25.05 -9.37 -17.31
C ASP A 11 -25.59 -10.10 -18.56
N PRO A 12 -26.91 -10.11 -18.80
CA PRO A 12 -27.51 -10.71 -19.98
C PRO A 12 -27.05 -10.10 -21.32
N ASP A 13 -26.58 -8.85 -21.30
CA ASP A 13 -26.05 -8.13 -22.46
C ASP A 13 -24.55 -8.40 -22.68
N GLY A 14 -23.94 -9.24 -21.84
CA GLY A 14 -22.53 -9.64 -21.92
C GLY A 14 -21.56 -8.65 -21.26
N LYS A 15 -22.06 -7.64 -20.54
CA LYS A 15 -21.23 -6.66 -19.83
C LYS A 15 -20.73 -7.24 -18.51
N ARG A 16 -19.43 -7.09 -18.23
CA ARG A 16 -18.81 -7.57 -16.97
C ARG A 16 -19.35 -6.79 -15.77
N LEU A 17 -19.96 -7.48 -14.82
CA LEU A 17 -20.52 -6.92 -13.59
C LEU A 17 -19.59 -7.10 -12.40
N SER A 18 -19.02 -8.30 -12.26
CA SER A 18 -18.12 -8.62 -11.15
C SER A 18 -17.02 -9.57 -11.60
N VAL A 19 -15.97 -9.62 -10.79
CA VAL A 19 -14.81 -10.49 -10.99
C VAL A 19 -14.66 -11.41 -9.78
N VAL A 20 -14.36 -12.66 -10.05
CA VAL A 20 -14.01 -13.67 -9.05
C VAL A 20 -12.53 -13.96 -9.21
N LEU A 21 -11.81 -13.89 -8.10
CA LEU A 21 -10.40 -14.22 -8.01
C LEU A 21 -10.21 -15.32 -6.97
N PRO A 22 -9.24 -16.25 -7.17
CA PRO A 22 -8.72 -17.06 -6.08
C PRO A 22 -8.28 -16.18 -4.91
N ILE A 23 -8.54 -16.65 -3.67
CA ILE A 23 -8.25 -15.87 -2.46
C ILE A 23 -6.78 -15.44 -2.41
N ALA A 24 -5.85 -16.34 -2.72
CA ALA A 24 -4.42 -16.04 -2.73
C ALA A 24 -4.05 -14.93 -3.72
N GLU A 25 -4.72 -14.87 -4.87
CA GLU A 25 -4.48 -13.82 -5.87
C GLU A 25 -5.06 -12.48 -5.43
N TYR A 26 -6.23 -12.49 -4.78
CA TYR A 26 -6.80 -11.30 -4.16
C TYR A 26 -5.89 -10.76 -3.05
N GLU A 27 -5.41 -11.61 -2.15
CA GLU A 27 -4.50 -11.22 -1.07
C GLU A 27 -3.18 -10.66 -1.63
N ALA A 28 -2.61 -11.31 -2.65
CA ALA A 28 -1.41 -10.81 -3.33
C ALA A 28 -1.64 -9.46 -4.02
N LEU A 29 -2.83 -9.24 -4.60
CA LEU A 29 -3.23 -7.95 -5.17
C LEU A 29 -3.35 -6.87 -4.10
N MET A 30 -3.97 -7.19 -2.96
CA MET A 30 -4.11 -6.24 -1.85
C MET A 30 -2.75 -5.86 -1.28
N SER A 31 -1.88 -6.83 -0.98
CA SER A 31 -0.53 -6.58 -0.48
C SER A 31 0.30 -5.75 -1.46
N TYR A 32 0.21 -6.01 -2.77
CA TYR A 32 0.91 -5.20 -3.77
C TYR A 32 0.42 -3.74 -3.83
N LEU A 33 -0.87 -3.49 -3.54
CA LEU A 33 -1.40 -2.14 -3.47
C LEU A 33 -0.88 -1.40 -2.22
N GLU A 34 -0.84 -2.09 -1.09
CA GLU A 34 -0.26 -1.57 0.16
C GLU A 34 1.21 -1.18 -0.02
N ASP A 35 2.02 -2.03 -0.66
CA ASP A 35 3.43 -1.73 -0.98
C ASP A 35 3.57 -0.43 -1.81
N ILE A 36 2.65 -0.16 -2.74
CA ILE A 36 2.66 1.07 -3.54
C ILE A 36 2.31 2.28 -2.68
N GLU A 37 1.38 2.14 -1.74
CA GLU A 37 1.02 3.20 -0.81
C GLU A 37 2.17 3.54 0.13
N ASP A 38 2.87 2.52 0.64
CA ASP A 38 4.07 2.68 1.46
C ASP A 38 5.19 3.42 0.71
N VAL A 39 5.42 3.10 -0.56
CA VAL A 39 6.39 3.83 -1.40
C VAL A 39 6.00 5.31 -1.53
N LYS A 40 4.72 5.61 -1.76
CA LYS A 40 4.25 7.01 -1.85
C LYS A 40 4.41 7.75 -0.52
N ALA A 41 4.07 7.08 0.59
CA ALA A 41 4.24 7.65 1.92
C ALA A 41 5.71 7.94 2.22
N ALA A 42 6.61 7.03 1.84
CA ALA A 42 8.05 7.24 1.95
C ALA A 42 8.52 8.44 1.12
N GLU A 43 8.10 8.56 -0.15
CA GLU A 43 8.44 9.72 -1.00
C GLU A 43 7.96 11.04 -0.39
N GLU A 44 6.75 11.06 0.19
CA GLU A 44 6.23 12.25 0.87
C GLU A 44 7.06 12.60 2.11
N ALA A 45 7.41 11.61 2.93
CA ALA A 45 8.26 11.81 4.11
C ALA A 45 9.64 12.35 3.70
N TRP A 46 10.27 11.77 2.67
CA TRP A 46 11.54 12.25 2.13
C TRP A 46 11.47 13.70 1.67
N ARG A 47 10.38 14.09 0.99
CA ARG A 47 10.20 15.48 0.54
C ARG A 47 10.12 16.46 1.70
N LYS A 48 9.47 16.09 2.81
CA LYS A 48 9.39 16.93 4.02
C LYS A 48 10.75 17.07 4.71
N ILE A 49 11.54 16.00 4.71
CA ILE A 49 12.93 16.04 5.19
C ILE A 49 13.77 16.99 4.32
N GLU A 50 13.64 16.91 2.99
CA GLU A 50 14.36 17.78 2.07
C GLU A 50 13.95 19.25 2.17
N SER A 51 12.67 19.54 2.44
CA SER A 51 12.19 20.92 2.68
C SER A 51 12.55 21.46 4.07
N GLY A 52 13.06 20.61 4.96
CA GLY A 52 13.39 20.95 6.34
C GLY A 52 12.17 21.05 7.26
N GLU A 53 11.01 20.57 6.82
CA GLU A 53 9.79 20.48 7.64
C GLU A 53 9.81 19.27 8.59
N ASP A 54 10.63 18.26 8.27
CA ASP A 54 10.80 17.04 9.06
C ASP A 54 12.28 16.63 9.11
N ALA A 55 12.63 15.65 9.93
CA ALA A 55 14.00 15.18 10.10
C ALA A 55 14.09 13.66 10.35
N VAL A 56 15.19 13.06 9.92
CA VAL A 56 15.52 11.68 10.29
C VAL A 56 16.12 11.69 11.69
N ILE A 57 15.47 11.00 12.61
CA ILE A 57 15.95 10.79 13.98
C ILE A 57 16.54 9.39 14.15
N SER A 58 17.38 9.22 15.16
CA SER A 58 17.91 7.90 15.51
C SER A 58 16.86 7.05 16.24
N LEU A 59 17.03 5.73 16.25
CA LEU A 59 16.15 4.83 17.01
C LEU A 59 16.20 5.13 18.52
N ASP A 60 17.38 5.45 19.05
CA ASP A 60 17.53 5.81 20.47
C ASP A 60 16.75 7.08 20.82
N GLU A 61 16.76 8.08 19.92
CA GLU A 61 16.02 9.33 20.06
C GLU A 61 14.50 9.08 20.02
N PHE A 62 14.03 8.30 19.05
CA PHE A 62 12.61 7.91 18.94
C PHE A 62 12.10 7.20 20.20
N LEU A 63 12.87 6.21 20.69
CA LEU A 63 12.49 5.45 21.88
C LEU A 63 12.52 6.30 23.16
N CYS A 64 13.44 7.27 23.26
CA CYS A 64 13.46 8.20 24.39
C CYS A 64 12.24 9.12 24.41
N ASP A 65 11.77 9.58 23.25
CA ASP A 65 10.62 10.48 23.13
C ASP A 65 9.28 9.76 23.39
N ASP A 66 9.14 8.52 22.90
CA ASP A 66 7.93 7.70 23.09
C ASP A 66 7.77 7.21 24.54
N LEU A 67 8.85 6.86 25.24
CA LEU A 67 8.83 6.49 26.66
C LEU A 67 8.61 7.69 27.60
N ALA A 68 8.78 8.92 27.12
CA ALA A 68 8.53 10.14 27.88
C ALA A 68 7.05 10.58 27.82
N ARG A 69 6.21 9.88 27.04
CA ARG A 69 4.79 10.20 26.79
C ARG A 69 3.84 9.29 27.56
#